data_AF-A0A2V8NGG7-F1
#
_entry.id   AF-A0A2V8NGG7-F1
#
_cell.length_a   1.000
_cell.length_b   1.000
_cell.length_c   1.000
_cell.angle_alpha   90.00
_cell.angle_beta   90.00
_cell.angle_gamma   90.00
#
_symmetry.space_group_name_H-M   'P 1'
#
loop_
_entity.id
_entity.type
_entity.pdbx_description
1 polymer ?
#
loop_
_entity_poly.entity_id
_entity_poly.type
_entity_poly.pdbx_seq_one_letter_code
_entity_poly.pdbx_strand_id
1 'polypeptide(L)' 'MPELRGVQATAEVKAEWKRAYNFYLEASGHPYDKKKDRTERIDYVARKMNLTRKQAKRRIKNYEAWQRNIEKGRVTP' A
#
# COMPACT_ATOMS: atom_id res chain seq x y z
N MET A 1 1.17 -3.42 -16.96
CA MET A 1 1.43 -1.98 -16.79
C MET A 1 1.07 -1.51 -15.37
N PRO A 2 1.91 -0.73 -14.67
CA PRO A 2 1.57 -0.12 -13.37
C PRO A 2 0.34 0.78 -13.44
N GLU A 3 0.09 1.36 -14.60
CA GLU A 3 -0.95 2.35 -14.88
C GLU A 3 -2.38 1.81 -14.85
N LEU A 4 -2.57 0.48 -14.95
CA LEU A 4 -3.90 -0.15 -14.89
C LEU A 4 -4.26 -0.70 -13.49
N ARG A 5 -3.38 -0.51 -12.50
CA ARG A 5 -3.63 -0.97 -11.13
C ARG A 5 -4.81 -0.19 -10.54
N GLY A 6 -5.80 -0.92 -10.04
CA GLY A 6 -7.07 -0.37 -9.54
C GLY A 6 -8.22 -0.44 -10.54
N VAL A 7 -7.96 -0.53 -11.85
CA VAL A 7 -9.03 -0.76 -12.86
C VAL A 7 -9.52 -2.21 -12.78
N GLN A 8 -8.59 -3.16 -12.73
CA GLN A 8 -8.89 -4.60 -12.76
C GLN A 8 -9.11 -5.22 -11.38
N ALA A 9 -8.96 -4.46 -10.30
CA ALA A 9 -9.06 -4.97 -8.94
C ALA A 9 -10.51 -4.89 -8.44
N THR A 10 -10.99 -5.98 -7.82
CA THR A 10 -12.29 -6.00 -7.16
C THR A 10 -12.33 -5.03 -5.97
N ALA A 11 -13.53 -4.67 -5.54
CA ALA A 11 -13.72 -3.78 -4.38
C ALA A 11 -13.06 -4.35 -3.11
N GLU A 12 -13.12 -5.66 -2.90
CA GLU A 12 -12.47 -6.35 -1.77
C GLU A 12 -10.94 -6.19 -1.81
N VAL A 13 -10.34 -6.35 -3.00
CA VAL A 13 -8.90 -6.19 -3.18
C VAL A 13 -8.47 -4.74 -2.92
N LYS A 14 -9.27 -3.75 -3.37
CA LYS A 14 -9.03 -2.33 -3.06
C LYS A 14 -9.15 -2.06 -1.56
N ALA A 15 -10.12 -2.67 -0.88
CA ALA A 15 -10.28 -2.57 0.57
C ALA A 15 -9.07 -3.16 1.32
N GLU A 16 -8.53 -4.29 0.88
CA GLU A 16 -7.28 -4.85 1.43
C GLU A 16 -6.10 -3.89 1.27
N TRP A 17 -5.97 -3.25 0.09
CA TRP A 17 -4.90 -2.30 -0.17
C TRP A 17 -5.01 -1.07 0.74
N LYS A 18 -6.22 -0.53 0.91
CA LYS A 18 -6.50 0.57 1.81
C LYS A 18 -6.17 0.20 3.26
N ARG A 19 -6.58 -0.99 3.71
CA ARG A 19 -6.29 -1.50 5.05
C ARG A 19 -4.78 -1.64 5.29
N ALA A 20 -4.05 -2.18 4.30
CA ALA A 20 -2.59 -2.28 4.35
C ALA A 20 -1.92 -0.91 4.43
N TYR A 21 -2.43 0.07 3.69
CA TYR A 21 -1.89 1.43 3.71
C TYR A 21 -2.18 2.17 5.02
N ASN A 22 -3.35 1.96 5.64
CA ASN A 22 -3.65 2.52 6.95
C ASN A 22 -2.66 2.02 8.01
N PHE A 23 -2.40 0.72 8.07
CA PHE A 23 -1.36 0.18 8.96
C PHE A 23 0.03 0.73 8.64
N TYR A 24 0.33 1.02 7.37
CA TYR A 24 1.60 1.63 6.98
C TYR A 24 1.73 3.07 7.50
N LEU A 25 0.62 3.82 7.61
CA LEU A 25 0.60 5.18 8.17
C LEU A 25 0.66 5.17 9.71
N GLU A 26 0.03 4.18 10.35
CA GLU A 26 0.05 3.99 11.80
C GLU A 26 1.42 3.56 12.33
N ALA A 27 2.25 2.94 11.48
CA ALA A 27 3.55 2.45 11.88
C ALA A 27 4.48 3.60 12.30
N SER A 28 4.90 3.58 13.57
CA SER A 28 5.98 4.43 14.08
C SER A 28 7.27 4.06 13.34
N GLY A 29 7.68 4.89 12.38
CA GLY A 29 8.92 4.67 11.65
C GLY A 29 10.06 5.57 12.13
N HIS A 30 11.18 5.55 11.41
CA HIS A 30 12.39 6.30 11.75
C HIS A 30 12.41 7.69 11.09
N PRO A 31 12.26 8.79 11.85
CA PRO A 31 12.18 10.15 11.27
C PRO A 31 13.44 10.58 10.51
N TYR A 32 14.61 10.03 10.86
CA TYR A 32 15.91 10.45 10.31
C TYR A 32 16.45 9.53 9.20
N ASP A 33 15.96 8.29 9.07
CA ASP A 33 16.41 7.34 8.04
C ASP A 33 15.22 6.81 7.22
N LYS A 34 15.00 7.44 6.07
CA LYS A 34 13.89 7.13 5.15
C LYS A 34 13.90 5.70 4.62
N LYS A 35 15.08 5.06 4.50
CA LYS A 35 15.19 3.69 3.98
C LYS A 35 14.80 2.67 5.06
N LYS A 36 15.29 2.87 6.29
CA LYS A 36 14.92 2.03 7.44
C LYS A 36 13.46 2.21 7.81
N ASP A 37 13.00 3.46 7.88
CA ASP A 37 11.60 3.84 8.10
C ASP A 37 10.65 3.05 7.21
N ARG A 38 10.85 3.12 5.88
CA ARG A 38 9.99 2.40 4.95
C ARG A 38 10.00 0.88 5.18
N THR A 39 11.16 0.32 5.47
CA THR A 39 11.30 -1.14 5.63
C THR A 39 10.57 -1.62 6.88
N GLU A 40 10.71 -0.90 8.00
CA GLU A 40 10.04 -1.20 9.25
C GLU A 40 8.53 -1.01 9.17
N ARG A 41 8.07 0.04 8.50
CA ARG A 41 6.63 0.22 8.25
C ARG A 41 6.06 -0.92 7.40
N ILE A 42 6.77 -1.40 6.38
CA ILE A 42 6.35 -2.58 5.61
C ILE A 42 6.30 -3.83 6.49
N ASP A 43 7.28 -4.00 7.38
CA ASP A 43 7.33 -5.13 8.30
C ASP A 43 6.20 -5.09 9.32
N TYR A 44 5.84 -3.91 9.80
CA TYR A 44 4.67 -3.72 10.65
C TYR A 44 3.38 -4.16 9.93
N VAL A 45 3.17 -3.73 8.69
CA VAL A 45 2.02 -4.17 7.88
C VAL A 45 2.04 -5.69 7.68
N ALA A 46 3.21 -6.27 7.40
CA ALA A 46 3.36 -7.71 7.23
C ALA A 46 2.92 -8.49 8.49
N ARG A 47 3.31 -8.01 9.69
CA ARG A 47 2.88 -8.61 10.97
C ARG A 47 1.38 -8.42 11.22
N LYS A 48 0.84 -7.22 11.01
CA LYS A 48 -0.58 -6.91 11.28
C LYS A 48 -1.55 -7.67 10.38
N MET A 49 -1.15 -7.95 9.14
CA MET A 49 -2.01 -8.63 8.17
C MET A 49 -1.66 -10.12 7.97
N ASN A 50 -0.69 -10.65 8.73
CA ASN A 50 -0.15 -12.00 8.55
C ASN A 50 0.28 -12.30 7.10
N LEU A 51 1.10 -11.40 6.54
CA LEU A 51 1.58 -11.45 5.16
C LEU A 51 3.09 -11.57 5.11
N THR A 52 3.62 -12.06 3.98
CA THR A 52 5.05 -11.88 3.69
C THR A 52 5.39 -10.41 3.44
N ARG A 53 6.62 -9.99 3.73
CA ARG A 53 7.15 -8.66 3.41
C ARG A 53 6.91 -8.27 1.95
N LYS A 54 7.07 -9.22 1.01
CA LYS A 54 6.84 -9.01 -0.43
C LYS A 54 5.36 -8.70 -0.72
N GLN A 55 4.44 -9.42 -0.10
CA GLN A 55 3.01 -9.20 -0.25
C GLN A 55 2.56 -7.87 0.38
N ALA A 56 3.01 -7.55 1.59
CA ALA A 56 2.72 -6.27 2.25
C ALA A 56 3.20 -5.09 1.39
N LYS A 57 4.47 -5.12 0.94
CA LYS A 57 5.04 -4.13 0.02
C LYS A 57 4.22 -3.99 -1.27
N ARG A 58 3.69 -5.09 -1.81
CA ARG A 58 2.89 -5.07 -3.04
C ARG A 58 1.54 -4.39 -2.82
N ARG A 59 0.85 -4.67 -1.71
CA ARG A 59 -0.43 -4.04 -1.36
C ARG A 59 -0.28 -2.54 -1.18
N ILE A 60 0.74 -2.09 -0.44
CA ILE A 60 1.07 -0.66 -0.26
C ILE A 60 1.30 0.02 -1.62
N LYS A 61 2.19 -0.54 -2.45
CA LYS A 61 2.48 0.02 -3.78
C LYS A 61 1.28 0.02 -4.73
N ASN A 62 0.37 -0.94 -4.58
CA ASN A 62 -0.86 -1.00 -5.37
C ASN A 62 -1.83 0.11 -4.94
N TYR A 63 -1.97 0.35 -3.63
CA TYR A 63 -2.74 1.47 -3.12
C TYR A 63 -2.20 2.82 -3.63
N GLU A 64 -0.89 3.07 -3.49
CA GLU A 64 -0.24 4.30 -3.98
C GLU A 64 -0.42 4.50 -5.50
N ALA A 65 -0.41 3.41 -6.28
CA ALA A 65 -0.67 3.48 -7.71
C ALA A 65 -2.14 3.78 -8.01
N TRP A 66 -3.06 3.15 -7.28
CA TRP A 66 -4.49 3.37 -7.43
C TRP A 66 -4.88 4.81 -7.05
N GLN A 67 -4.36 5.37 -5.96
CA GLN A 67 -4.56 6.77 -5.57
C GLN A 67 -4.06 7.74 -6.65
N ARG A 68 -2.84 7.54 -7.17
CA ARG A 68 -2.32 8.36 -8.30
C ARG A 68 -3.16 8.24 -9.56
N ASN A 69 -3.79 7.09 -9.79
CA ASN A 69 -4.67 6.90 -10.93
C ASN A 69 -6.02 7.61 -10.75
N ILE A 70 -6.53 7.70 -9.52
CA ILE A 70 -7.68 8.53 -9.17
C ILE A 70 -7.37 10.01 -9.40
N GLU A 71 -6.23 10.50 -8.90
CA GLU A 71 -5.79 11.89 -9.09
C GLU A 71 -5.66 12.27 -10.57
N LYS A 72 -5.22 11.30 -11.41
CA LYS A 72 -5.11 11.48 -12.86
C LYS A 72 -6.44 11.32 -13.61
N GLY A 73 -7.56 11.07 -12.93
CA GLY A 73 -8.87 10.85 -13.54
C GLY A 73 -8.98 9.56 -14.35
N ARG A 74 -8.06 8.61 -14.18
CA ARG A 74 -8.04 7.33 -14.94
C ARG A 74 -8.93 6.26 -14.33
N VAL A 75 -9.24 6.37 -13.03
CA VAL A 75 -10.00 5.39 -12.26
C VAL A 75 -10.91 6.14 -11.29
N THR A 76 -12.15 5.69 -11.16
CA THR A 76 -13.07 6.19 -10.14
C THR A 76 -12.76 5.60 -8.76
N PRO A 77 -12.84 6.42 -7.67
CA PRO A 77 -12.60 5.97 -6.29
C PRO A 77 -13.51 4.82 -5.84
#